data_AF-A0A6B0R0R1-F1
#
_entry.id   AF-A0A6B0R0R1-F1
#
_cell.length_a   1.000
_cell.length_b   1.000
_cell.length_c   1.000
_cell.angle_alpha   90.00
_cell.angle_beta   90.00
_cell.angle_gamma   90.00
#
_symmetry.space_group_name_H-M   'P 1'
#
loop_
_entity.id
_entity.type
_entity.pdbx_description
1 polymer ?
#
loop_
_entity_poly.entity_id
_entity_poly.type
_entity_poly.pdbx_seq_one_letter_code
_entity_poly.pdbx_strand_id
1 'polypeptide(L)'
;MTDDVVIGKVFMQGRASHTAQQVLFSHTGEPPLELKDPEVAVGHNISYITFVLLPCQSNASAQDNTINLIHTFPDYLHYHIKCSKPYIHTLCSVCETSDFLKELNCACPDAKKRK
;
A
#
# COMPACT_ATOMS: atom_id res chain seq x y z
N MET A 1 -2.03 -11.13 8.50
CA MET A 1 -0.65 -10.67 8.26
C MET A 1 -0.28 -10.74 6.79
N THR A 2 -0.86 -11.68 6.03
CA THR A 2 -0.65 -11.82 4.59
C THR A 2 -1.28 -10.68 3.77
N ASP A 3 -2.40 -10.11 4.23
CA ASP A 3 -3.14 -9.05 3.52
C ASP A 3 -2.37 -7.72 3.45
N ASP A 4 -1.57 -7.43 4.48
CA ASP A 4 -0.73 -6.23 4.55
C ASP A 4 0.33 -6.21 3.45
N VAL A 5 0.91 -7.38 3.14
CA VAL A 5 1.90 -7.55 2.07
C VAL A 5 1.26 -7.29 0.70
N VAL A 6 0.03 -7.75 0.49
CA VAL A 6 -0.71 -7.54 -0.76
C VAL A 6 -1.06 -6.06 -0.94
N ILE A 7 -1.57 -5.40 0.10
CA ILE A 7 -1.89 -3.96 0.06
C ILE A 7 -0.61 -3.15 -0.16
N GLY A 8 0.46 -3.47 0.56
CA GLY A 8 1.77 -2.84 0.39
C GLY A 8 2.29 -2.96 -1.05
N LYS A 9 2.14 -4.12 -1.68
CA LYS A 9 2.52 -4.32 -3.09
C LYS A 9 1.77 -3.38 -4.04
N VAL A 10 0.47 -3.16 -3.81
CA VAL A 10 -0.32 -2.22 -4.63
C VAL A 10 0.16 -0.79 -4.44
N PHE A 11 0.47 -0.38 -3.20
CA PHE A 11 1.05 0.94 -2.92
C PHE A 11 2.39 1.15 -3.64
N MET A 12 3.26 0.13 -3.66
CA MET A 12 4.58 0.22 -4.30
C MET A 12 4.52 0.20 -5.84
N GLN A 13 3.45 -0.31 -6.44
CA GLN A 13 3.24 -0.29 -7.89
C GLN A 13 2.79 1.10 -8.40
N GLY A 14 2.27 1.95 -7.51
CA GLY A 14 1.83 3.31 -7.83
C GLY A 14 2.99 4.25 -8.14
N ARG A 15 3.32 4.43 -9.42
CA ARG A 15 4.32 5.40 -9.86
C ARG A 15 3.70 6.80 -9.94
N ALA A 16 4.11 7.70 -9.05
CA ALA A 16 3.50 9.03 -8.95
C ALA A 16 4.15 10.11 -9.84
N SER A 17 5.44 10.00 -10.22
CA SER A 17 6.11 11.06 -10.98
C SER A 17 7.35 10.59 -11.74
N HIS A 18 7.58 11.15 -12.92
CA HIS A 18 8.78 10.94 -13.74
C HIS A 18 10.03 11.63 -13.18
N THR A 19 9.86 12.63 -12.31
CA THR A 19 10.96 13.43 -11.71
C THR A 19 11.29 12.99 -10.28
N ALA A 20 10.48 12.11 -9.70
CA ALA A 20 10.68 11.59 -8.36
C ALA A 20 11.73 10.47 -8.32
N GLN A 21 12.24 10.17 -7.12
CA GLN A 21 13.14 9.04 -6.87
C GLN A 21 12.57 7.75 -7.44
N GLN A 22 13.40 7.00 -8.16
CA GLN A 22 13.01 5.67 -8.60
C GLN A 22 13.10 4.74 -7.41
N VAL A 23 11.96 4.15 -7.04
CA VAL A 23 11.87 3.16 -5.97
C VAL A 23 11.80 1.77 -6.61
N LEU A 24 12.76 0.93 -6.27
CA LEU A 24 12.79 -0.48 -6.64
C LEU A 24 12.21 -1.29 -5.48
N PHE A 25 11.31 -2.23 -5.80
CA PHE A 25 10.64 -3.05 -4.82
C PHE A 25 10.88 -4.54 -5.11
N SER A 26 11.51 -5.24 -4.16
CA SER A 26 11.71 -6.69 -4.22
C SER A 26 10.82 -7.36 -3.18
N HIS A 27 9.86 -8.15 -3.69
CA HIS A 27 8.79 -8.76 -2.90
C HIS A 27 9.00 -10.26 -2.64
N THR A 28 9.71 -10.93 -3.52
CA THR A 28 10.30 -12.24 -3.23
C THR A 28 11.45 -11.95 -2.28
N GLY A 29 11.54 -12.60 -1.12
CA GLY A 29 12.55 -12.35 -0.09
C GLY A 29 14.01 -12.53 -0.51
N GLU A 30 14.28 -12.52 -1.82
CA GLU A 30 15.59 -12.41 -2.43
C GLU A 30 16.09 -10.95 -2.29
N PRO A 31 17.21 -10.75 -1.58
CA PRO A 31 17.80 -9.44 -1.49
C PRO A 31 18.28 -8.97 -2.88
N PRO A 32 18.32 -7.65 -3.12
CA PRO A 32 19.00 -7.08 -4.29
C PRO A 32 20.41 -7.67 -4.42
N LEU A 33 20.92 -7.78 -5.65
CA LEU A 33 22.22 -8.39 -5.93
C LEU A 33 23.37 -7.75 -5.13
N GLU A 34 23.21 -6.48 -4.78
CA GLU A 34 24.11 -5.64 -3.97
C GLU A 34 24.19 -6.08 -2.49
N LEU A 35 23.20 -6.82 -1.99
CA LEU A 35 23.04 -7.25 -0.60
C LEU A 35 23.06 -8.78 -0.48
N LYS A 36 23.77 -9.49 -1.37
CA LYS A 36 23.93 -10.96 -1.34
C LYS A 36 24.90 -11.42 -0.24
N ASP A 37 24.71 -10.96 0.98
CA ASP A 37 25.41 -11.50 2.15
C ASP A 37 24.59 -12.60 2.82
N PRO A 38 25.24 -13.65 3.36
CA PRO A 38 24.55 -14.79 3.97
C PRO A 38 23.77 -14.44 5.26
N GLU A 39 23.99 -13.26 5.85
CA GLU A 39 23.27 -12.79 7.05
C GLU A 39 21.97 -12.03 6.75
N VAL A 40 21.66 -11.81 5.47
CA VAL A 40 20.48 -11.02 5.10
C VAL A 40 19.22 -11.86 5.28
N ALA A 41 18.26 -11.33 6.04
CA ALA A 41 17.07 -12.04 6.46
C ALA A 41 16.12 -12.33 5.28
N VAL A 42 16.20 -13.56 4.74
CA VAL A 42 15.30 -14.04 3.68
C VAL A 42 14.01 -14.59 4.31
N GLY A 43 12.85 -14.11 3.85
CA GLY A 43 11.56 -14.61 4.34
C GLY A 43 10.37 -14.17 3.50
N HIS A 44 9.27 -14.93 3.60
CA HIS A 44 8.05 -14.70 2.81
C HIS A 44 7.28 -13.42 3.21
N ASN A 45 7.57 -12.87 4.39
CA ASN A 45 6.97 -11.64 4.93
C ASN A 45 7.96 -10.46 4.96
N ILE A 46 9.11 -10.61 4.31
CA ILE A 46 10.16 -9.60 4.25
C ILE A 46 10.21 -9.08 2.82
N SER A 47 10.26 -7.76 2.68
CA SER A 47 10.37 -7.11 1.39
C SER A 47 11.42 -6.01 1.47
N TYR A 48 12.23 -5.91 0.41
CA TYR A 48 13.27 -4.91 0.31
C TYR A 48 12.78 -3.74 -0.52
N ILE A 49 13.04 -2.52 -0.01
CA ILE A 49 12.71 -1.26 -0.67
C ILE A 49 14.03 -0.52 -0.89
N THR A 50 14.36 -0.30 -2.15
CA THR A 50 15.60 0.39 -2.54
C THR A 50 15.26 1.74 -3.14
N PHE A 51 15.76 2.82 -2.52
CA PHE A 51 15.62 4.19 -3.01
C PHE A 51 16.84 4.55 -3.86
N VAL A 52 16.62 4.82 -5.14
CA VAL A 52 17.67 5.35 -6.02
C VAL A 52 17.63 6.87 -5.96
N LEU A 53 18.62 7.45 -5.28
CA LEU A 53 18.79 8.90 -5.19
C LEU A 53 19.51 9.44 -6.44
N LEU A 54 18.90 10.43 -7.11
CA LEU A 54 19.53 11.15 -8.21
C LEU A 54 20.40 12.29 -7.67
N PRO A 55 21.49 12.68 -8.36
CA PRO A 55 22.38 13.76 -7.91
C PRO A 55 21.67 15.10 -7.69
N CYS A 56 20.60 15.37 -8.43
CA CYS A 56 19.78 16.57 -8.25
C CYS A 56 19.04 16.62 -6.90
N GLN A 57 18.86 15.48 -6.24
CA GLN A 57 18.19 15.32 -4.94
C GLN A 57 19.19 15.24 -3.78
N SER A 58 20.47 15.00 -4.08
CA SER A 58 21.57 14.96 -3.09
C SER A 58 22.25 16.33 -2.91
N ASN A 59 21.64 17.41 -3.41
CA ASN A 59 22.18 18.75 -3.18
C ASN A 59 22.05 19.12 -1.69
N ALA A 60 22.99 19.90 -1.16
CA ALA A 60 23.01 20.24 0.27
C ALA A 60 21.75 20.97 0.76
N SER A 61 21.00 21.61 -0.14
CA SER A 61 19.74 22.32 0.19
C SER A 61 18.53 21.39 0.31
N ALA A 62 18.54 20.22 -0.34
CA ALA A 62 17.44 19.27 -0.39
C ALA A 62 17.77 17.96 0.37
N GLN A 63 19.02 17.82 0.83
CA GLN A 63 19.50 16.65 1.57
C GLN A 63 18.68 16.43 2.85
N ASP A 64 18.49 17.46 3.68
CA ASP A 64 17.75 17.33 4.95
C ASP A 64 16.29 16.92 4.73
N ASN A 65 15.64 17.50 3.73
CA ASN A 65 14.27 17.13 3.36
C ASN A 65 14.19 15.66 2.89
N THR A 66 15.16 15.23 2.08
CA THR A 66 15.22 13.86 1.57
C THR A 66 15.51 12.85 2.67
N ILE A 67 16.40 13.18 3.61
CA ILE A 67 16.69 12.35 4.78
C ILE A 67 15.43 12.18 5.63
N ASN A 68 14.71 13.27 5.91
CA ASN A 68 13.46 13.20 6.68
C ASN A 68 12.40 12.33 5.99
N LEU A 69 12.25 12.46 4.67
CA LEU A 69 11.35 11.63 3.88
C LEU A 69 11.71 10.14 3.96
N ILE A 70 12.98 9.78 3.78
CA ILE A 70 13.44 8.39 3.85
C ILE A 70 13.31 7.84 5.29
N HIS A 71 13.64 8.64 6.29
CA HIS A 71 13.58 8.22 7.70
C HIS A 71 12.15 7.92 8.15
N THR A 72 11.18 8.72 7.71
CA THR A 72 9.76 8.55 8.10
C THR A 72 9.00 7.57 7.20
N PHE A 73 9.61 7.14 6.10
CA PHE A 73 8.95 6.29 5.10
C PHE A 73 8.41 4.96 5.66
N PRO A 74 9.13 4.19 6.51
CA PRO A 74 8.60 2.93 7.04
C PRO A 74 7.31 3.12 7.85
N ASP A 75 7.28 4.13 8.71
CA ASP A 75 6.12 4.48 9.51
C ASP A 75 4.98 5.01 8.64
N TYR A 76 5.30 5.82 7.63
CA TYR A 76 4.35 6.34 6.66
C TYR A 76 3.66 5.21 5.89
N LEU A 77 4.43 4.26 5.35
CA LEU A 77 3.89 3.13 4.59
C LEU A 77 3.01 2.25 5.48
N HIS A 78 3.46 1.93 6.69
CA HIS A 78 2.69 1.13 7.64
C HIS A 78 1.38 1.83 8.03
N TYR A 79 1.44 3.14 8.30
CA TYR A 79 0.27 3.94 8.61
C TYR A 79 -0.75 3.92 7.46
N HIS A 80 -0.31 4.11 6.22
CA HIS A 80 -1.19 4.09 5.06
C HIS A 80 -1.84 2.72 4.82
N ILE A 81 -1.10 1.62 4.97
CA ILE A 81 -1.68 0.26 4.90
C ILE A 81 -2.75 0.07 5.99
N LYS A 82 -2.47 0.54 7.21
CA LYS A 82 -3.41 0.45 8.34
C LYS A 82 -4.67 1.28 8.12
N CYS A 83 -4.55 2.48 7.53
CA CYS A 83 -5.70 3.35 7.20
C CYS A 83 -6.53 2.83 6.03
N SER A 84 -5.92 2.15 5.06
CA SER A 84 -6.65 1.58 3.91
C SER A 84 -7.58 0.44 4.29
N LYS A 85 -7.23 -0.38 5.28
CA LYS A 85 -8.07 -1.51 5.74
C LYS A 85 -9.50 -1.12 6.15
N PRO A 86 -9.72 -0.18 7.10
CA PRO A 86 -11.07 0.25 7.47
C PRO A 86 -11.76 1.03 6.34
N TYR A 87 -11.00 1.69 5.46
CA TYR A 87 -11.56 2.40 4.31
C TYR A 87 -12.19 1.42 3.30
N ILE A 88 -11.45 0.37 2.91
CA ILE A 88 -11.97 -0.70 2.03
C ILE A 88 -13.14 -1.43 2.71
N HIS A 89 -13.04 -1.71 4.01
CA HIS A 89 -14.15 -2.30 4.77
C HIS A 89 -15.40 -1.41 4.73
N THR A 90 -15.25 -0.10 4.88
CA THR A 90 -16.39 0.84 4.82
C THR A 90 -16.99 0.89 3.42
N LEU A 91 -16.16 0.95 2.37
CA LEU A 91 -16.65 0.92 0.99
C LEU A 91 -17.40 -0.37 0.66
N CYS A 92 -16.81 -1.53 0.95
CA CYS A 92 -17.42 -2.84 0.68
C CYS A 92 -18.67 -3.07 1.56
N SER A 93 -18.60 -2.72 2.85
CA SER A 93 -19.72 -2.94 3.78
C SER A 93 -20.85 -1.95 3.61
N VAL A 94 -20.61 -0.69 3.25
CA VAL A 94 -21.67 0.34 3.15
C VAL A 94 -22.23 0.46 1.74
N CYS A 95 -21.43 0.37 0.68
CA CYS A 95 -21.93 0.49 -0.69
C CYS A 95 -22.52 -0.83 -1.19
N GLU A 96 -21.73 -1.91 -1.20
CA GLU A 96 -22.16 -3.16 -1.86
C GLU A 96 -23.30 -3.85 -1.10
N THR A 97 -23.28 -3.88 0.24
CA THR A 97 -24.38 -4.52 0.98
C THR A 97 -25.67 -3.72 0.95
N SER A 98 -25.61 -2.38 0.89
CA SER A 98 -26.83 -1.55 0.85
C SER A 98 -27.53 -1.66 -0.50
N ASP A 99 -26.76 -1.76 -1.59
CA ASP A 99 -27.29 -1.97 -2.94
C ASP A 99 -27.88 -3.37 -3.08
N PHE A 100 -27.20 -4.41 -2.57
CA PHE A 100 -27.76 -5.76 -2.52
C PHE A 100 -29.00 -5.86 -1.61
N LEU A 101 -28.98 -5.23 -0.42
CA LEU A 101 -30.14 -5.17 0.47
C LEU A 101 -31.30 -4.44 -0.19
N LYS A 102 -31.05 -3.39 -0.96
CA LYS A 102 -32.07 -2.65 -1.68
C LYS A 102 -32.68 -3.50 -2.79
N GLU A 103 -31.87 -4.22 -3.55
CA GLU A 103 -32.36 -5.14 -4.57
C GLU A 103 -33.17 -6.30 -3.96
N LEU A 104 -32.70 -6.91 -2.88
CA LEU A 104 -33.43 -7.95 -2.14
C LEU A 104 -34.74 -7.43 -1.54
N ASN A 105 -34.75 -6.22 -0.97
CA ASN A 105 -35.96 -5.60 -0.44
C ASN A 105 -36.95 -5.20 -1.54
N CYS A 106 -36.49 -4.86 -2.75
CA CYS A 106 -37.34 -4.63 -3.91
C CYS A 106 -37.91 -5.93 -4.52
N ALA A 107 -37.18 -7.05 -4.40
CA ALA A 107 -37.62 -8.36 -4.88
C ALA A 107 -38.63 -9.05 -3.95
N CYS A 108 -38.83 -8.55 -2.72
CA CYS A 108 -39.80 -9.10 -1.78
C CYS A 108 -41.21 -8.49 -2.00
N PRO A 109 -42.20 -9.26 -2.50
CA PRO A 109 -43.50 -8.75 -2.92
C PRO A 109 -44.47 -8.36 -1.78
N ASP A 110 -44.11 -8.53 -0.52
CA ASP A 110 -45.00 -8.35 0.64
C ASP A 110 -45.27 -6.89 1.04
N ALA A 111 -44.55 -5.91 0.47
CA ALA A 111 -44.79 -4.48 0.78
C ALA A 111 -46.09 -3.91 0.15
N LYS A 112 -46.72 -4.63 -0.80
CA LYS A 112 -47.94 -4.16 -1.51
C LYS A 112 -49.27 -4.71 -0.98
N LYS A 113 -49.27 -5.59 0.02
CA LYS A 113 -50.50 -6.19 0.58
C LYS A 113 -50.67 -5.90 2.07
N ARG A 114 -50.75 -4.62 2.43
CA ARG A 114 -51.50 -4.17 3.60
C ARG A 114 -52.34 -2.95 3.20
N LYS A 115 -53.54 -3.23 2.72
CA LYS A 115 -54.68 -2.31 2.66
C LYS A 115 -55.84 -3.02 3.34
#